data_AF-A0A1A3PXH1-F1
#
_entry.id   AF-A0A1A3PXH1-F1
#
_cell.length_a   1.000
_cell.length_b   1.000
_cell.length_c   1.000
_cell.angle_alpha   90.00
_cell.angle_beta   90.00
_cell.angle_gamma   90.00
#
_symmetry.space_group_name_H-M   'P 1'
#
loop_
_entity.id
_entity.type
_entity.pdbx_description
1 polymer ?
#
loop_
_entity_poly.entity_id
_entity_poly.type
_entity_poly.pdbx_seq_one_letter_code
_entity_poly.pdbx_strand_id
1 'polypeptide(L)'
;MVAAGVVRTGAQVAVSEPHGMDAIGWLVVEERDSDEDRRCAVIGAFGDVHSVGLISTVRVYLQDHDGPMPCWARGVAAAAWERQRAQEALERERQRLGAERQLWADRLETAHQWANDRRHCSEYEEIMELLGLPGRERDYVMDVSVNLNVRVRATASSSDSATSELTHRDIAAAIDELTRRDIADAINDHTVDNVEEG
;
A
#
# COMPACT_ATOMS: atom_id res chain seq x y z
N MET A 1 -23.12 -17.77 27.15
CA MET A 1 -22.30 -18.00 25.94
C MET A 1 -21.47 -19.26 26.12
N VAL A 2 -21.57 -20.21 25.20
CA VAL A 2 -20.84 -21.48 25.21
C VAL A 2 -20.05 -21.64 23.91
N ALA A 3 -19.02 -22.49 23.90
CA ALA A 3 -18.39 -22.88 22.64
C ALA A 3 -19.39 -23.65 21.78
N ALA A 4 -19.40 -23.40 20.47
CA ALA A 4 -20.23 -24.16 19.53
C ALA A 4 -19.98 -25.68 19.63
N GLY A 5 -18.78 -26.10 20.05
CA GLY A 5 -18.40 -27.51 20.21
C GLY A 5 -19.18 -28.29 21.26
N VAL A 6 -19.87 -27.60 22.17
CA VAL A 6 -20.70 -28.20 23.22
C VAL A 6 -22.16 -28.34 22.77
N VAL A 7 -22.53 -27.72 21.65
CA VAL A 7 -23.89 -27.66 21.13
C VAL A 7 -24.06 -28.66 19.98
N ARG A 8 -25.19 -29.37 19.96
CA ARG A 8 -25.50 -30.33 18.89
C ARG A 8 -25.80 -29.57 17.59
N THR A 9 -25.32 -30.13 16.47
CA THR A 9 -25.73 -29.67 15.13
C THR A 9 -27.25 -29.73 15.00
N GLY A 10 -27.84 -28.72 14.36
CA GLY A 10 -29.29 -28.54 14.24
C GLY A 10 -29.95 -27.84 15.42
N ALA A 11 -29.25 -27.56 16.52
CA ALA A 11 -29.79 -26.77 17.62
C ALA A 11 -29.93 -25.29 17.21
N GLN A 12 -31.00 -24.65 17.68
CA GLN A 12 -31.16 -23.22 17.52
C GLN A 12 -30.30 -22.47 18.54
N VAL A 13 -29.55 -21.49 18.04
CA VAL A 13 -28.60 -20.71 18.82
C VAL A 13 -28.70 -19.24 18.47
N ALA A 14 -28.28 -18.39 19.38
CA ALA A 14 -28.06 -16.99 19.12
C ALA A 14 -26.56 -16.67 19.05
N VAL A 15 -26.18 -15.76 18.17
CA VAL A 15 -24.83 -15.20 18.07
C VAL A 15 -24.93 -13.69 18.24
N SER A 16 -24.07 -13.13 19.07
CA SER A 16 -24.00 -11.67 19.21
C SER A 16 -23.35 -11.07 17.97
N GLU A 17 -24.11 -10.28 17.23
CA GLU A 17 -23.59 -9.50 16.12
C GLU A 17 -22.91 -8.20 16.62
N PRO A 18 -21.92 -7.66 15.89
CA PRO A 18 -21.22 -6.43 16.26
C PRO A 18 -22.14 -5.21 16.43
N HIS A 19 -23.33 -5.25 15.84
CA HIS A 19 -24.30 -4.15 15.80
C HIS A 19 -25.44 -4.29 16.82
N GLY A 20 -25.31 -5.20 17.80
CA GLY A 20 -26.06 -5.17 19.06
C GLY A 20 -27.39 -5.93 19.11
N MET A 21 -27.88 -6.48 17.99
CA MET A 21 -28.96 -7.48 18.04
C MET A 21 -28.38 -8.87 17.90
N ASP A 22 -28.73 -9.74 18.86
CA ASP A 22 -28.40 -11.16 18.77
C ASP A 22 -29.14 -11.77 17.59
N ALA A 23 -28.40 -12.34 16.65
CA ALA A 23 -28.98 -13.05 15.53
C ALA A 23 -29.25 -14.51 15.91
N ILE A 24 -30.47 -14.97 15.62
CA ILE A 24 -30.92 -16.33 15.94
C ILE A 24 -30.89 -17.18 14.68
N GLY A 25 -30.28 -18.35 14.77
CA GLY A 25 -30.18 -19.29 13.66
C GLY A 25 -29.91 -20.73 14.12
N TRP A 26 -29.78 -21.65 13.18
CA TRP A 26 -29.40 -23.03 13.46
C TRP A 26 -27.90 -23.19 13.37
N LEU A 27 -27.31 -23.84 14.38
CA LEU A 27 -25.92 -24.24 14.35
C LEU A 27 -25.76 -25.44 13.43
N VAL A 28 -25.00 -25.28 12.35
CA VAL A 28 -24.58 -26.38 11.49
C VAL A 28 -23.10 -26.63 11.73
N VAL A 29 -22.76 -27.87 12.05
CA VAL A 29 -21.37 -28.32 12.23
C VAL A 29 -20.97 -29.22 11.06
N GLU A 30 -19.75 -29.05 10.58
CA GLU A 30 -19.16 -29.89 9.55
C GLU A 30 -19.06 -31.34 10.05
N GLU A 31 -19.68 -32.26 9.30
CA GLU A 31 -19.58 -33.70 9.56
C GLU A 31 -18.27 -34.21 8.96
N ARG A 32 -17.24 -34.31 9.80
CA ARG A 32 -15.94 -34.90 9.48
C ARG A 32 -15.51 -35.88 10.56
N ASP A 33 -14.92 -37.00 10.14
CA ASP A 33 -14.37 -38.07 11.00
C ASP A 33 -12.97 -37.74 11.57
N SER A 34 -12.44 -36.54 11.31
CA SER A 34 -11.12 -36.14 11.79
C SER A 34 -11.18 -35.52 13.19
N ASP A 35 -10.14 -35.78 13.99
CA ASP A 35 -9.86 -35.13 15.28
C ASP A 35 -9.44 -33.64 15.14
N GLU A 36 -9.42 -33.12 13.91
CA GLU A 36 -9.17 -31.71 13.61
C GLU A 36 -10.35 -30.81 14.02
N ASP A 37 -10.04 -29.55 14.31
CA ASP A 37 -11.01 -28.52 14.68
C ASP A 37 -12.03 -28.29 13.56
N ARG A 38 -13.25 -28.79 13.77
CA ARG A 38 -14.33 -28.79 12.77
C ARG A 38 -14.84 -27.37 12.52
N ARG A 39 -15.36 -27.12 11.32
CA ARG A 39 -16.02 -25.84 11.03
C ARG A 39 -17.47 -25.88 11.45
N CYS A 40 -17.99 -24.71 11.81
CA CYS A 40 -19.39 -24.50 12.08
C CYS A 40 -19.88 -23.20 11.46
N ALA A 41 -21.17 -23.12 11.23
CA ALA A 41 -21.85 -21.93 10.77
C ALA A 41 -23.18 -21.78 11.50
N VAL A 42 -23.61 -20.55 11.74
CA VAL A 42 -24.95 -20.25 12.25
C VAL A 42 -25.77 -19.65 11.12
N ILE A 43 -26.85 -20.34 10.76
CA ILE A 43 -27.67 -20.05 9.58
C ILE A 43 -29.03 -19.50 10.03
N GLY A 44 -29.38 -18.30 9.59
CA GLY A 44 -30.64 -17.65 9.90
C GLY A 44 -31.83 -18.26 9.18
N ALA A 45 -33.05 -17.86 9.58
CA ALA A 45 -34.32 -18.33 9.01
C ALA A 45 -34.44 -18.14 7.48
N PHE A 46 -33.77 -17.12 6.94
CA PHE A 46 -33.90 -16.70 5.54
C PHE A 46 -32.71 -17.13 4.65
N GLY A 47 -31.75 -17.90 5.19
CA GLY A 47 -30.57 -18.33 4.45
C GLY A 47 -29.32 -17.48 4.68
N ASP A 48 -29.41 -16.47 5.53
CA ASP A 48 -28.27 -15.64 5.92
C ASP A 48 -27.29 -16.42 6.79
N VAL A 49 -25.99 -16.13 6.64
CA VAL A 49 -24.93 -16.70 7.46
C VAL A 49 -24.52 -15.67 8.50
N HIS A 50 -24.94 -15.85 9.75
CA HIS A 50 -24.64 -14.93 10.85
C HIS A 50 -23.23 -15.11 11.42
N SER A 51 -22.72 -16.34 11.36
CA SER A 51 -21.37 -16.65 11.85
C SER A 51 -20.81 -17.85 11.10
N VAL A 52 -19.51 -17.84 10.85
CA VAL A 52 -18.77 -18.95 10.22
C VAL A 52 -17.35 -19.01 10.77
N GLY A 53 -16.88 -20.21 11.12
CA GLY A 53 -15.53 -20.38 11.64
C GLY A 53 -15.28 -21.74 12.25
N LEU A 54 -14.14 -21.86 12.93
CA LEU A 54 -13.80 -23.06 13.69
C LEU A 54 -14.70 -23.20 14.92
N ILE A 55 -15.07 -24.43 15.25
CA ILE A 55 -15.98 -24.75 16.35
C ILE A 55 -15.40 -24.38 17.72
N SER A 56 -14.08 -24.33 17.84
CA SER A 56 -13.35 -23.78 19.00
C SER A 56 -13.51 -22.27 19.18
N THR A 57 -13.70 -21.54 18.08
CA THR A 57 -13.64 -20.07 18.04
C THR A 57 -15.03 -19.45 18.08
N VAL A 58 -16.01 -20.09 17.43
CA VAL A 58 -17.39 -19.59 17.40
C VAL A 58 -18.06 -19.76 18.76
N ARG A 59 -18.62 -18.66 19.26
CA ARG A 59 -19.32 -18.57 20.54
C ARG A 59 -20.80 -18.35 20.30
N VAL A 60 -21.62 -19.14 20.97
CA VAL A 60 -23.07 -19.16 20.78
C VAL A 60 -23.83 -19.16 22.11
N TYR A 61 -25.08 -18.75 22.09
CA TYR A 61 -26.03 -18.91 23.20
C TYR A 61 -27.07 -19.94 22.80
N LEU A 62 -27.32 -20.93 23.66
CA LEU A 62 -28.39 -21.88 23.41
C LEU A 62 -29.73 -21.14 23.48
N GLN A 63 -30.62 -21.39 22.52
CA GLN A 63 -31.98 -20.87 22.53
C GLN A 63 -32.96 -22.03 22.72
N ASP A 64 -34.04 -21.78 23.46
CA ASP A 64 -35.04 -22.80 23.83
C ASP A 64 -36.17 -22.92 22.78
N HIS A 65 -35.92 -22.44 21.57
CA HIS A 65 -36.89 -22.46 20.48
C HIS A 65 -36.77 -23.74 19.65
N ASP A 66 -37.92 -24.37 19.41
CA ASP A 66 -38.04 -25.73 18.86
C ASP A 66 -38.50 -25.69 17.39
N GLY A 67 -37.73 -25.00 16.55
CA GLY A 67 -37.94 -24.98 15.10
C GLY A 67 -37.06 -26.02 14.40
N PRO A 68 -37.61 -26.97 13.61
CA PRO A 68 -36.79 -27.94 12.90
C PRO A 68 -35.87 -27.22 11.92
N MET A 69 -34.59 -27.59 11.90
CA MET A 69 -33.61 -27.02 10.99
C MET A 69 -34.04 -27.28 9.53
N PRO A 70 -34.11 -26.24 8.68
CA PRO A 70 -34.41 -26.42 7.26
C PRO A 70 -33.37 -27.28 6.55
N CYS A 71 -33.80 -28.11 5.60
CA CYS A 71 -32.90 -29.03 4.88
C CYS A 71 -31.81 -28.31 4.07
N TRP A 72 -32.08 -27.10 3.60
CA TRP A 72 -31.13 -26.28 2.83
C TRP A 72 -30.02 -25.68 3.71
N ALA A 73 -30.19 -25.60 5.03
CA ALA A 73 -29.23 -24.95 5.94
C ALA A 73 -27.84 -25.61 5.87
N ARG A 74 -27.81 -26.93 5.67
CA ARG A 74 -26.56 -27.69 5.48
C ARG A 74 -25.82 -27.30 4.20
N GLY A 75 -26.55 -27.10 3.10
CA GLY A 75 -25.96 -26.67 1.83
C GLY A 75 -25.39 -25.26 1.91
N VAL A 76 -26.11 -24.35 2.58
CA VAL A 76 -25.64 -22.97 2.81
C VAL A 76 -24.39 -22.95 3.69
N ALA A 77 -24.37 -23.73 4.78
CA ALA A 77 -23.21 -23.85 5.65
C ALA A 77 -21.99 -24.41 4.90
N ALA A 78 -22.17 -25.44 4.07
CA ALA A 78 -21.10 -26.01 3.25
C ALA A 78 -20.49 -24.97 2.29
N ALA A 79 -21.35 -24.23 1.57
CA ALA A 79 -20.89 -23.15 0.69
C ALA A 79 -20.16 -22.04 1.45
N ALA A 80 -20.61 -21.70 2.67
CA ALA A 80 -19.94 -20.72 3.53
C ALA A 80 -18.54 -21.20 3.94
N TRP A 81 -18.37 -22.48 4.29
CA TRP A 81 -17.05 -23.04 4.61
C TRP A 81 -16.11 -23.08 3.40
N GLU A 82 -16.61 -23.43 2.22
CA GLU A 82 -15.82 -23.40 0.98
C GLU A 82 -15.33 -21.99 0.66
N ARG A 83 -16.21 -21.00 0.75
CA ARG A 83 -15.84 -19.59 0.59
C ARG A 83 -14.79 -19.15 1.60
N GLN A 84 -14.96 -19.51 2.87
CA GLN A 84 -14.01 -19.18 3.92
C GLN A 84 -12.63 -19.79 3.64
N ARG A 85 -12.56 -21.07 3.23
CA ARG A 85 -11.30 -21.73 2.86
C ARG A 85 -10.63 -21.06 1.66
N ALA A 86 -11.40 -20.69 0.65
CA ALA A 86 -10.87 -20.00 -0.53
C ALA A 86 -10.26 -18.64 -0.15
N GLN A 87 -10.91 -17.90 0.75
CA GLN A 87 -10.40 -16.63 1.28
C GLN A 87 -9.12 -16.84 2.11
N GLU A 88 -9.12 -17.80 3.03
CA GLU A 88 -7.93 -18.14 3.84
C GLU A 88 -6.76 -18.61 2.97
N ALA A 89 -7.01 -19.32 1.87
CA ALA A 89 -5.98 -19.73 0.92
C ALA A 89 -5.42 -18.54 0.14
N LEU A 90 -6.29 -17.64 -0.35
CA LEU A 90 -5.88 -16.43 -1.05
C LEU A 90 -5.05 -15.51 -0.15
N GLU A 91 -5.47 -15.32 1.10
CA GLU A 91 -4.76 -14.47 2.07
C GLU A 91 -3.36 -15.03 2.37
N ARG A 92 -3.25 -16.34 2.59
CA ARG A 92 -1.94 -17.01 2.78
C ARG A 92 -1.03 -16.83 1.58
N GLU A 93 -1.57 -16.94 0.36
CA GLU A 93 -0.79 -16.78 -0.86
C GLU A 93 -0.33 -15.33 -1.04
N ARG A 94 -1.20 -14.36 -0.74
CA ARG A 94 -0.82 -12.93 -0.73
C ARG A 94 0.29 -12.64 0.28
N GLN A 95 0.18 -13.19 1.49
CA GLN A 95 1.22 -13.04 2.50
C GLN A 95 2.54 -13.67 2.06
N ARG A 96 2.49 -14.85 1.44
CA ARG A 96 3.67 -15.53 0.89
C ARG A 96 4.35 -14.70 -0.19
N LEU A 97 3.59 -14.22 -1.18
CA LEU A 97 4.12 -13.37 -2.26
C LEU A 97 4.63 -12.03 -1.73
N GLY A 98 3.96 -11.45 -0.73
CA GLY A 98 4.41 -10.22 -0.07
C GLY A 98 5.75 -10.40 0.64
N ALA A 99 5.90 -11.49 1.39
CA ALA A 99 7.14 -11.83 2.08
C ALA A 99 8.29 -12.11 1.10
N GLU A 100 8.00 -12.82 0.00
CA GLU A 100 8.98 -13.09 -1.06
C GLU A 100 9.42 -11.79 -1.76
N ARG A 101 8.47 -10.89 -2.08
CA ARG A 101 8.77 -9.59 -2.66
C ARG A 101 9.66 -8.75 -1.74
N GLN A 102 9.36 -8.73 -0.44
CA GLN A 102 10.19 -8.00 0.53
C GLN A 102 11.61 -8.58 0.60
N LEU A 103 11.73 -9.90 0.65
CA LEU A 103 13.03 -10.58 0.66
C LEU A 103 13.87 -10.23 -0.59
N TRP A 104 13.25 -10.15 -1.76
CA TRP A 104 13.92 -9.74 -2.99
C TRP A 104 14.33 -8.26 -2.95
N ALA A 105 13.49 -7.37 -2.44
CA ALA A 105 13.83 -5.96 -2.26
C ALA A 105 15.04 -5.79 -1.34
N ASP A 106 15.07 -6.47 -0.19
CA ASP A 106 16.18 -6.40 0.77
C ASP A 106 17.49 -6.92 0.16
N ARG A 107 17.41 -7.98 -0.68
CA ARG A 107 18.57 -8.52 -1.41
C ARG A 107 19.10 -7.54 -2.45
N LEU A 108 18.21 -6.88 -3.19
CA LEU A 108 18.60 -5.86 -4.16
C LEU A 108 19.28 -4.68 -3.47
N GLU A 109 18.73 -4.18 -2.36
CA GLU A 109 19.35 -3.11 -1.59
C GLU A 109 20.73 -3.51 -1.05
N THR A 110 20.86 -4.74 -0.55
CA THR A 110 22.16 -5.28 -0.12
C THR A 110 23.17 -5.31 -1.28
N ALA A 111 22.73 -5.69 -2.48
CA ALA A 111 23.57 -5.70 -3.67
C ALA A 111 23.96 -4.28 -4.11
N HIS A 112 23.02 -3.32 -4.04
CA HIS A 112 23.30 -1.90 -4.27
C HIS A 112 24.38 -1.38 -3.31
N GLN A 113 24.24 -1.65 -2.01
CA GLN A 113 25.22 -1.22 -1.02
C GLN A 113 26.60 -1.85 -1.28
N TRP A 114 26.63 -3.15 -1.60
CA TRP A 114 27.88 -3.85 -1.92
C TRP A 114 28.60 -3.25 -3.14
N ALA A 115 27.85 -2.86 -4.17
CA ALA A 115 28.40 -2.24 -5.37
C ALA A 115 28.95 -0.84 -5.07
N ASN A 116 28.24 -0.04 -4.25
CA ASN A 116 28.70 1.27 -3.78
C ASN A 116 30.01 1.17 -3.00
N ASP A 117 30.08 0.27 -2.02
CA ASP A 117 31.25 0.09 -1.16
C ASP A 117 32.51 -0.25 -1.97
N ARG A 118 32.32 -0.94 -3.11
CA ARG A 118 33.41 -1.38 -4.00
C ARG A 118 33.63 -0.50 -5.22
N ARG A 119 32.84 0.57 -5.39
CA ARG A 119 32.89 1.47 -6.56
C ARG A 119 32.68 0.73 -7.90
N HIS A 120 31.84 -0.29 -7.91
CA HIS A 120 31.45 -1.05 -9.12
C HIS A 120 30.08 -0.65 -9.65
N CYS A 121 29.72 0.63 -9.54
CA CYS A 121 28.37 1.11 -9.83
C CYS A 121 28.01 0.91 -11.31
N SER A 122 28.93 1.17 -12.22
CA SER A 122 28.76 1.01 -13.67
C SER A 122 28.51 -0.43 -14.09
N GLU A 123 29.34 -1.36 -13.61
CA GLU A 123 29.24 -2.79 -13.94
C GLU A 123 27.98 -3.40 -13.31
N TYR A 124 27.59 -2.91 -12.13
CA TYR A 124 26.34 -3.30 -11.49
C TYR A 124 25.12 -2.84 -12.30
N GLU A 125 25.10 -1.59 -12.77
CA GLU A 125 24.02 -1.06 -13.62
C GLU A 125 23.90 -1.84 -14.93
N GLU A 126 25.02 -2.17 -15.58
CA GLU A 126 25.04 -3.00 -16.79
C GLU A 126 24.46 -4.40 -16.54
N ILE A 127 24.79 -5.03 -15.40
CA ILE A 127 24.22 -6.33 -15.01
C ILE A 127 22.72 -6.23 -14.74
N MET A 128 22.26 -5.17 -14.06
CA MET A 128 20.85 -4.97 -13.75
C MET A 128 20.02 -4.76 -15.02
N GLU A 129 20.51 -3.92 -15.95
CA GLU A 129 19.89 -3.71 -17.25
C GLU A 129 19.81 -5.00 -18.06
N LEU A 130 20.91 -5.77 -18.13
CA LEU A 130 20.95 -7.06 -18.83
C LEU A 130 19.93 -8.07 -18.28
N LEU A 131 19.72 -8.07 -16.96
CA LEU A 131 18.77 -8.95 -16.28
C LEU A 131 17.33 -8.41 -16.30
N GLY A 132 17.09 -7.22 -16.85
CA GLY A 132 15.80 -6.54 -16.83
C GLY A 132 15.32 -6.18 -15.42
N LEU A 133 16.27 -6.02 -14.49
CA LEU A 133 16.03 -5.64 -13.11
C LEU A 133 16.11 -4.11 -12.98
N PRO A 134 15.35 -3.51 -12.05
CA PRO A 134 15.40 -2.06 -11.85
C PRO A 134 16.80 -1.62 -11.44
N GLY A 135 17.39 -0.69 -12.20
CA GLY A 135 18.61 -0.01 -11.81
C GLY A 135 18.41 0.86 -10.55
N ARG A 136 19.47 1.51 -10.10
CA ARG A 136 19.43 2.43 -8.94
C ARG A 136 18.97 3.84 -9.33
N GLU A 137 18.39 4.03 -10.51
CA GLU A 137 17.87 5.33 -10.92
C GLU A 137 16.79 5.76 -9.91
N ARG A 138 17.01 6.93 -9.32
CA ARG A 138 16.05 7.63 -8.46
C ARG A 138 15.79 8.97 -9.12
N ASP A 139 14.54 9.41 -9.05
CA ASP A 139 14.20 10.77 -9.42
C ASP A 139 14.77 11.71 -8.35
N TYR A 140 15.56 12.69 -8.79
CA TYR A 140 16.07 13.73 -7.91
C TYR A 140 15.54 15.08 -8.37
N VAL A 141 15.02 15.85 -7.42
CA VAL A 141 14.68 17.27 -7.62
C VAL A 141 15.83 18.10 -7.08
N MET A 142 16.39 18.95 -7.93
CA MET A 142 17.56 19.76 -7.59
C MET A 142 17.18 21.24 -7.59
N ASP A 143 17.41 21.93 -6.48
CA ASP A 143 17.35 23.39 -6.41
C ASP A 143 18.68 23.97 -6.87
N VAL A 144 18.65 24.72 -7.98
CA VAL A 144 19.84 25.31 -8.59
C VAL A 144 19.76 26.82 -8.47
N SER A 145 20.71 27.40 -7.74
CA SER A 145 20.94 28.84 -7.72
C SER A 145 21.89 29.24 -8.83
N VAL A 146 21.49 30.25 -9.59
CA VAL A 146 22.22 30.70 -10.78
C VAL A 146 22.58 32.18 -10.61
N ASN A 147 23.87 32.49 -10.71
CA ASN A 147 24.35 33.86 -10.73
C ASN A 147 24.41 34.37 -12.17
N LEU A 148 23.47 35.24 -12.54
CA LEU A 148 23.36 35.80 -13.87
C LEU A 148 24.00 37.19 -13.95
N ASN A 149 24.92 37.38 -14.89
CA ASN A 149 25.50 38.70 -15.16
C ASN A 149 24.80 39.36 -16.35
N VAL A 150 23.96 40.36 -16.07
CA VAL A 150 23.17 41.06 -17.10
C VAL A 150 23.72 42.45 -17.32
N ARG A 151 23.93 42.83 -18.59
CA ARG A 151 24.37 44.17 -18.96
C ARG A 151 23.16 45.04 -19.29
N VAL A 152 22.76 45.89 -18.35
CA VAL A 152 21.68 46.86 -18.56
C VAL A 152 22.24 48.17 -19.14
N ARG A 153 21.58 48.71 -20.17
CA ARG A 153 21.89 50.05 -20.70
C ARG A 153 20.91 51.06 -20.10
N ALA A 154 21.42 52.01 -19.33
CA ALA A 154 20.64 53.12 -18.78
C ALA A 154 21.07 54.44 -19.43
N THR A 155 20.12 55.36 -19.62
CA THR A 155 20.40 56.74 -20.05
C THR A 155 20.14 57.66 -18.87
N ALA A 156 21.20 58.27 -18.33
CA ALA A 156 21.10 59.19 -17.20
C ALA A 156 22.06 60.37 -17.39
N SER A 157 21.86 61.42 -16.60
CA SER A 157 22.70 62.63 -16.60
C SER A 157 24.07 62.41 -15.93
N SER A 158 24.25 61.33 -15.17
CA SER A 158 25.53 60.91 -14.57
C SER A 158 25.58 59.41 -14.29
N SER A 159 26.77 58.85 -14.05
CA SER A 159 26.95 57.43 -13.66
C SER A 159 26.33 57.11 -12.30
N ASP A 160 26.39 58.07 -11.37
CA ASP A 160 25.83 57.91 -10.04
C ASP A 160 24.30 57.89 -10.11
N SER A 161 23.72 58.77 -10.94
CA SER A 161 22.28 58.77 -11.26
C SER A 161 21.84 57.46 -11.92
N ALA A 162 22.61 56.94 -12.89
CA ALA A 162 22.32 55.67 -13.55
C ALA A 162 22.30 54.48 -12.59
N THR A 163 23.12 54.51 -11.53
CA THR A 163 23.18 53.43 -10.53
C THR A 163 22.01 53.52 -9.56
N SER A 164 21.64 54.74 -9.12
CA SER A 164 20.53 54.94 -8.19
C SER A 164 19.16 54.74 -8.81
N GLU A 165 19.03 54.94 -10.12
CA GLU A 165 17.77 54.80 -10.86
C GLU A 165 17.57 53.37 -11.41
N LEU A 166 18.57 52.50 -11.31
CA LEU A 166 18.46 51.11 -11.75
C LEU A 166 17.51 50.34 -10.82
N THR A 167 16.35 49.96 -11.33
CA THR A 167 15.36 49.19 -10.56
C THR A 167 15.41 47.70 -10.87
N HIS A 168 14.88 46.87 -9.97
CA HIS A 168 14.67 45.44 -10.25
C HIS A 168 13.82 45.19 -11.50
N ARG A 169 12.97 46.15 -11.88
CA ARG A 169 12.14 46.04 -13.09
C ARG A 169 12.98 46.18 -14.36
N ASP A 170 13.98 47.05 -14.36
CA ASP A 170 14.88 47.25 -15.50
C ASP A 170 15.80 46.04 -15.68
N ILE A 171 16.24 45.44 -14.56
CA ILE A 171 16.98 44.18 -14.56
C ILE A 171 16.11 43.05 -15.10
N ALA A 172 14.86 42.93 -14.64
CA ALA A 172 13.93 41.90 -15.11
C ALA A 172 13.59 42.04 -16.61
N ALA A 173 13.39 43.26 -17.09
CA ALA A 173 13.18 43.52 -18.52
C ALA A 173 14.41 43.15 -19.35
N ALA A 174 15.62 43.48 -18.86
CA ALA A 174 16.85 43.07 -19.53
C ALA A 174 17.05 41.55 -19.56
N ILE A 175 16.56 40.81 -18.55
CA ILE A 175 16.56 39.34 -18.53
C ILE A 175 15.55 38.78 -19.54
N ASP A 176 14.34 39.35 -19.62
CA ASP A 176 13.27 38.89 -20.51
C ASP A 176 13.64 39.09 -22.00
N GLU A 177 14.49 40.05 -22.29
CA GLU A 177 15.05 40.29 -23.64
C GLU A 177 16.17 39.30 -24.02
N LEU A 178 16.73 38.53 -23.08
CA LEU A 178 17.79 37.56 -23.38
C LEU A 178 17.23 36.35 -24.12
N THR A 179 17.89 35.95 -25.20
CA THR A 179 17.58 34.67 -25.84
C THR A 179 18.12 33.50 -25.00
N ARG A 180 17.62 32.28 -25.22
CA ARG A 180 18.14 31.07 -24.53
C ARG A 180 19.66 30.92 -24.64
N ARG A 181 20.26 31.38 -25.74
CA ARG A 181 21.70 31.35 -25.95
C ARG A 181 22.43 32.40 -25.12
N ASP A 182 21.88 33.61 -25.03
CA ASP A 182 22.44 34.68 -24.22
C ASP A 182 22.33 34.37 -22.71
N ILE A 183 21.26 33.69 -22.29
CA ILE A 183 21.13 33.19 -20.91
C ILE A 183 22.22 32.17 -20.61
N ALA A 184 22.44 31.18 -21.49
CA ALA A 184 23.49 30.19 -21.29
C ALA A 184 24.89 30.81 -21.21
N ASP A 185 25.17 31.84 -22.01
CA ASP A 185 26.44 32.57 -21.99
C ASP A 185 26.57 33.53 -20.78
N ALA A 186 25.46 34.00 -20.22
CA ALA A 186 25.43 34.91 -19.07
C ALA A 186 25.48 34.18 -17.71
N ILE A 187 25.20 32.88 -17.69
CA ILE A 187 25.39 32.00 -16.54
C ILE A 187 26.88 31.73 -16.41
N ASN A 188 27.55 32.54 -15.59
CA ASN A 188 28.99 32.38 -15.34
C ASN A 188 29.30 31.30 -14.30
N ASP A 189 28.36 31.06 -13.38
CA ASP A 189 28.52 30.10 -12.28
C ASP A 189 27.15 29.65 -11.76
N HIS A 190 27.07 28.41 -11.29
CA HIS A 190 25.86 27.86 -10.67
C HIS A 190 26.26 27.00 -9.47
N THR A 191 25.47 27.09 -8.41
CA THR A 191 25.59 26.21 -7.25
C THR A 191 24.30 25.42 -7.10
N VAL A 192 24.47 24.11 -6.90
CA VAL A 192 23.37 23.23 -6.50
C VAL A 192 23.26 23.36 -4.98
N ASP A 193 22.16 23.92 -4.52
CA ASP A 193 21.99 24.24 -3.11
C ASP A 193 21.32 23.10 -2.34
N ASN A 194 20.46 22.34 -3.02
CA ASN A 194 19.75 21.21 -2.42
C ASN A 194 19.45 20.12 -3.47
N VAL A 195 19.51 18.87 -3.03
CA VAL A 195 19.19 17.69 -3.84
C VAL A 195 18.28 16.80 -3.01
N GLU A 196 17.02 16.69 -3.41
CA GLU A 196 16.01 15.88 -2.74
C GLU A 196 15.63 14.68 -3.60
N GLU A 197 15.36 13.54 -2.95
CA GLU A 197 14.76 12.36 -3.61
C GLU A 197 13.28 12.62 -3.86
N GLY A 198 12.83 12.43 -5.10
CA GLY A 198 11.45 12.64 -5.57
C GLY A 198 10.53 11.45 -5.33
#